data_AF-A0A7S1X4Y5-F1
#
_entry.id   AF-A0A7S1X4Y5-F1
#
_cell.length_a   1.000
_cell.length_b   1.000
_cell.length_c   1.000
_cell.angle_alpha   90.00
_cell.angle_beta   90.00
_cell.angle_gamma   90.00
#
_symmetry.space_group_name_H-M   'P 1'
#
loop_
_entity.id
_entity.type
_entity.pdbx_description
1 polymer ?
#
loop_
_entity_poly.entity_id
_entity_poly.type
_entity_poly.pdbx_seq_one_letter_code
_entity_poly.pdbx_strand_id
1 'polypeptide(L)'
;PRVEGTAHVSRASVYCRYLKSPVTSINATINVDHKRLAVEVLDARVGKQGSLHVRGGLPFAPSPSSQPLHSDGEATTTTGQPPPLHSGIHIDAKEIEVKVRNVYSGLFDGALKLSGSLMQPSVGGRLKFSRGTAYLLPQQSNSSHAIAESLEAGGESKEDIVSRAFTALTAGKRSATSA
;
A
#
# COMPACT_ATOMS: atom_id res chain seq x y z
N PRO A 1 11.77 -6.12 -28.81
CA PRO A 1 12.99 -5.89 -28.00
C PRO A 1 13.44 -7.23 -27.41
N ARG A 2 14.71 -7.60 -27.60
CA ARG A 2 15.27 -8.86 -27.10
C ARG A 2 16.10 -8.51 -25.87
N VAL A 3 15.65 -8.90 -24.68
CA VAL A 3 16.34 -8.62 -23.42
C VAL A 3 16.68 -9.97 -22.79
N GLU A 4 17.97 -10.28 -22.83
CA GLU A 4 18.56 -11.37 -22.07
C GLU A 4 19.69 -10.80 -21.24
N GLY A 5 19.84 -11.26 -20.01
CA GLY A 5 20.92 -10.82 -19.17
C GLY A 5 20.83 -11.34 -17.75
N THR A 6 21.98 -11.47 -17.13
CA THR A 6 22.10 -11.75 -15.72
C THR A 6 22.54 -10.48 -15.00
N ALA A 7 21.89 -10.18 -13.89
CA ALA A 7 22.25 -9.08 -13.02
C ALA A 7 22.66 -9.66 -11.66
N HIS A 8 23.89 -9.36 -11.27
CA HIS A 8 24.43 -9.76 -9.98
C HIS A 8 24.62 -8.52 -9.12
N VAL A 9 23.95 -8.48 -7.97
CA VAL A 9 24.05 -7.39 -7.00
C VAL A 9 24.68 -7.97 -5.76
N SER A 10 25.78 -7.36 -5.29
CA SER A 10 26.46 -7.79 -4.07
C SER A 10 26.69 -6.61 -3.15
N ARG A 11 26.47 -6.82 -1.86
CA ARG A 11 26.68 -5.82 -0.79
C ARG A 11 26.06 -4.45 -1.06
N ALA A 12 24.94 -4.40 -1.78
CA ALA A 12 24.26 -3.13 -2.00
C ALA A 12 23.53 -2.66 -0.73
N SER A 13 23.32 -1.35 -0.63
CA SER A 13 22.53 -0.75 0.44
C SER A 13 21.53 0.24 -0.13
N VAL A 14 20.32 0.22 0.41
CA VAL A 14 19.21 1.08 0.00
C VAL A 14 18.67 1.80 1.22
N TYR A 15 18.59 3.13 1.12
CA TYR A 15 17.96 3.97 2.12
C TYR A 15 16.50 4.21 1.78
N CYS A 16 15.62 4.13 2.78
CA CYS A 16 14.19 4.42 2.63
C CYS A 16 13.73 5.28 3.79
N ARG A 17 13.04 6.39 3.48
CA ARG A 17 12.53 7.33 4.49
C ARG A 17 11.53 6.73 5.49
N TYR A 18 10.91 5.61 5.12
CA TYR A 18 9.89 4.94 5.92
C TYR A 18 10.49 3.85 6.82
N LEU A 19 11.73 3.43 6.55
CA LEU A 19 12.43 2.46 7.37
C LEU A 19 13.27 3.21 8.40
N LYS A 20 13.31 2.71 9.63
CA LYS A 20 14.16 3.30 10.68
C LYS A 20 15.64 3.06 10.40
N SER A 21 15.97 1.95 9.73
CA SER A 21 17.32 1.57 9.33
C SER A 21 17.37 1.27 7.82
N PRO A 22 18.50 1.49 7.15
CA PRO A 22 18.65 1.12 5.74
C PRO A 22 18.59 -0.39 5.56
N VAL A 23 18.25 -0.80 4.33
CA VAL A 23 18.45 -2.17 3.86
C VAL A 23 19.93 -2.29 3.49
N THR A 24 20.62 -3.27 4.06
CA THR A 24 22.06 -3.49 3.88
C THR A 24 22.33 -4.92 3.47
N SER A 25 23.54 -5.16 2.97
CA SER A 25 24.01 -6.48 2.58
C SER A 25 23.08 -7.16 1.57
N ILE A 26 22.52 -6.37 0.64
CA ILE A 26 21.68 -6.91 -0.42
C ILE A 26 22.57 -7.75 -1.33
N ASN A 27 22.27 -9.03 -1.41
CA ASN A 27 22.87 -9.95 -2.36
C ASN A 27 21.75 -10.51 -3.21
N ALA A 28 21.79 -10.27 -4.52
CA ALA A 28 20.75 -10.70 -5.43
C ALA A 28 21.34 -11.26 -6.73
N THR A 29 20.76 -12.35 -7.20
CA THR A 29 21.00 -12.91 -8.54
C THR A 29 19.68 -12.91 -9.28
N ILE A 30 19.62 -12.09 -10.33
CA ILE A 30 18.44 -11.95 -11.18
C ILE A 30 18.83 -12.44 -12.57
N ASN A 31 18.05 -13.37 -13.10
CA ASN A 31 18.16 -13.84 -14.47
C ASN A 31 16.97 -13.34 -15.28
N VAL A 32 17.26 -12.74 -16.43
CA VAL A 32 16.27 -12.30 -17.40
C VAL A 32 16.45 -13.12 -18.66
N ASP A 33 15.48 -13.98 -18.91
CA ASP A 33 15.36 -14.72 -20.17
C ASP A 33 14.30 -14.06 -21.05
N HIS A 34 14.31 -14.35 -22.35
CA HIS A 34 13.37 -13.85 -23.36
C HIS A 34 11.89 -13.77 -22.95
N LYS A 35 11.43 -14.65 -22.05
CA LYS A 35 10.02 -14.79 -21.68
C LYS A 35 9.77 -14.61 -20.19
N ARG A 36 10.81 -14.55 -19.35
CA ARG A 36 10.68 -14.64 -17.89
C ARG A 36 11.76 -13.82 -17.17
N LEU A 37 11.34 -13.14 -16.11
CA LEU A 37 12.19 -12.57 -15.09
C LEU A 37 12.24 -13.56 -13.92
N ALA A 38 13.41 -14.07 -13.57
CA ALA A 38 13.62 -14.94 -12.44
C ALA A 38 14.56 -14.28 -11.41
N VAL A 39 14.12 -14.23 -10.16
CA VAL A 39 14.93 -13.89 -9.00
C VAL A 39 15.30 -15.22 -8.35
N GLU A 40 16.55 -15.65 -8.52
CA GLU A 40 17.04 -16.90 -7.92
C GLU A 40 17.12 -16.76 -6.40
N VAL A 41 17.79 -15.70 -5.99
CA VAL A 41 17.91 -15.33 -4.59
C VAL A 41 18.06 -13.82 -4.50
N LEU A 42 17.40 -13.23 -3.51
CA LEU A 42 17.71 -11.91 -3.01
C LEU A 42 17.56 -11.95 -1.50
N ASP A 43 18.67 -11.77 -0.80
CA ASP A 43 18.72 -11.73 0.65
C ASP A 43 19.26 -10.38 1.09
N ALA A 44 18.60 -9.79 2.08
CA ALA A 44 19.01 -8.51 2.65
C ALA A 44 18.69 -8.42 4.14
N ARG A 45 19.48 -7.59 4.85
CA ARG A 45 19.24 -7.26 6.26
C ARG A 45 18.70 -5.85 6.37
N VAL A 46 17.83 -5.63 7.36
CA VAL A 46 17.24 -4.32 7.64
C VAL A 46 17.44 -3.99 9.11
N GLY A 47 18.39 -3.10 9.39
CA GLY A 47 18.77 -2.78 10.77
C GLY A 47 19.37 -3.98 11.53
N LYS A 48 19.03 -4.10 12.82
CA LYS A 48 19.65 -5.11 13.71
C LYS A 48 19.03 -6.50 13.60
N GLN A 49 17.69 -6.58 13.48
CA GLN A 49 16.93 -7.83 13.53
C GLN A 49 16.13 -8.10 12.24
N GLY A 50 15.90 -7.08 11.41
CA GLY A 50 15.07 -7.23 10.22
C GLY A 50 15.75 -8.01 9.11
N SER A 51 14.97 -8.79 8.37
CA SER A 51 15.43 -9.52 7.19
C SER A 51 14.42 -9.47 6.06
N LEU A 52 14.93 -9.53 4.83
CA LEU A 52 14.16 -9.52 3.60
C LEU A 52 14.69 -10.62 2.68
N HIS A 53 13.80 -11.51 2.24
CA HIS A 53 14.11 -12.60 1.32
C HIS A 53 13.16 -12.50 0.13
N VAL A 54 13.68 -12.56 -1.09
CA VAL A 54 12.89 -12.53 -2.32
C VAL A 54 13.35 -13.62 -3.27
N ARG A 55 12.39 -14.40 -3.80
CA ARG A 55 12.65 -15.51 -4.73
C ARG A 55 11.46 -15.74 -5.66
N GLY A 56 11.71 -16.33 -6.82
CA GLY A 56 10.68 -16.75 -7.76
C GLY A 56 10.74 -16.00 -9.07
N GLY A 57 9.74 -16.13 -9.93
CA GLY A 57 9.80 -15.52 -11.25
C GLY A 57 8.45 -15.22 -11.88
N LEU A 58 8.47 -14.28 -12.82
CA LEU A 58 7.30 -13.83 -13.56
C LEU A 58 7.55 -13.88 -15.07
N PRO A 59 6.57 -14.35 -15.85
CA PRO A 59 6.62 -14.21 -17.30
C PRO A 59 6.46 -12.74 -17.71
N PHE A 60 7.02 -12.34 -18.85
CA PHE A 60 6.82 -10.99 -19.37
C PHE A 60 5.40 -10.78 -19.88
N ALA A 61 4.92 -11.69 -20.72
CA ALA A 61 3.57 -11.66 -21.26
C ALA A 61 2.61 -12.50 -20.39
N PRO A 62 1.33 -12.10 -20.27
CA PRO A 62 0.32 -12.94 -19.67
C PRO A 62 0.19 -14.22 -20.49
N SER A 63 0.62 -15.35 -19.93
CA SER A 63 0.35 -16.66 -20.51
C SER A 63 -0.91 -17.24 -19.87
N PRO A 64 -1.76 -17.98 -20.60
CA PRO A 64 -2.94 -18.65 -20.04
C PRO A 64 -2.58 -19.66 -18.93
N SER A 65 -1.31 -20.07 -18.83
CA SER A 65 -0.77 -20.89 -17.74
C SER A 65 -0.47 -20.11 -16.45
N SER A 66 -0.70 -18.79 -16.42
CA SER A 66 -0.46 -17.91 -15.24
C SER A 66 -1.68 -17.84 -14.32
N GLN A 67 -2.70 -18.67 -14.57
CA GLN A 67 -3.78 -18.93 -13.63
C GLN A 67 -3.18 -19.62 -12.38
N PRO A 68 -3.65 -19.29 -11.16
CA PRO A 68 -3.25 -20.00 -9.97
C PRO A 68 -3.78 -21.42 -10.08
N LEU A 69 -2.94 -22.35 -10.56
CA LEU A 69 -3.25 -23.76 -10.53
C LEU A 69 -3.30 -24.15 -9.04
N HIS A 70 -4.52 -24.32 -8.53
CA HIS A 70 -4.75 -25.22 -7.41
C HIS A 70 -4.31 -26.60 -7.90
N SER A 71 -3.07 -26.99 -7.63
CA SER A 71 -2.56 -28.32 -7.93
C SER A 71 -2.01 -28.93 -6.65
N ASP A 72 -2.93 -29.44 -5.84
CA ASP A 72 -2.72 -30.72 -5.17
C ASP A 72 -2.55 -31.75 -6.29
N GLY A 73 -1.31 -32.06 -6.64
CA GLY A 73 -1.01 -32.84 -7.85
C GLY A 73 0.47 -33.18 -7.97
N GLU A 74 0.87 -34.17 -7.19
CA GLU A 74 1.86 -35.20 -7.52
C GLU A 74 3.16 -34.75 -8.20
N ALA A 75 4.21 -34.62 -7.38
CA ALA A 75 5.58 -34.46 -7.79
C ALA A 75 6.04 -35.68 -8.62
N THR A 76 5.97 -35.57 -9.95
CA THR A 76 6.72 -36.46 -10.83
C THR A 76 8.17 -36.01 -10.82
N THR A 77 8.97 -36.78 -10.10
CA THR A 77 10.43 -36.77 -10.09
C THR A 77 10.97 -36.97 -11.51
N THR A 78 11.73 -35.99 -12.02
CA THR A 78 12.69 -36.22 -13.10
C THR A 78 14.02 -35.61 -12.70
N THR A 79 15.01 -36.49 -12.70
CA THR A 79 16.39 -36.40 -12.26
C THR A 79 17.12 -35.14 -12.75
N GLY A 80 17.75 -34.41 -11.82
CA GLY A 80 18.85 -33.49 -12.13
C GLY A 80 18.51 -32.01 -12.39
N GLN A 81 17.27 -31.57 -12.20
CA GLN A 81 16.89 -30.17 -12.46
C GLN A 81 16.87 -29.35 -11.16
N PRO A 82 17.46 -28.14 -11.11
CA PRO A 82 17.35 -27.25 -9.95
C PRO A 82 15.87 -27.02 -9.60
N PRO A 83 15.54 -26.82 -8.31
CA PRO A 83 14.17 -26.77 -7.82
C PRO A 83 13.31 -25.82 -8.67
N PRO A 84 12.07 -26.22 -9.02
CA PRO A 84 11.22 -25.39 -9.88
C PRO A 84 11.04 -24.02 -9.23
N LEU A 85 11.51 -22.98 -9.93
CA LEU A 85 11.28 -21.60 -9.55
C LEU A 85 9.79 -21.39 -9.32
N HIS A 86 9.42 -20.93 -8.12
CA HIS A 86 8.04 -20.71 -7.73
C HIS A 86 7.31 -19.82 -8.77
N SER A 87 6.06 -20.18 -9.10
CA SER A 87 5.22 -19.36 -9.96
C SER A 87 4.83 -18.07 -9.25
N GLY A 88 5.44 -16.97 -9.66
CA GLY A 88 5.37 -15.67 -9.00
C GLY A 88 6.60 -15.36 -8.14
N ILE A 89 6.80 -14.09 -7.83
CA ILE A 89 7.87 -13.61 -6.94
C ILE A 89 7.32 -13.55 -5.52
N HIS A 90 7.91 -14.34 -4.62
CA HIS A 90 7.65 -14.34 -3.19
C HIS A 90 8.59 -13.38 -2.49
N ILE A 91 8.04 -12.60 -1.57
CA ILE A 91 8.75 -11.58 -0.79
C ILE A 91 8.39 -11.80 0.68
N ASP A 92 9.38 -12.18 1.47
CA ASP A 92 9.26 -12.40 2.91
C ASP A 92 10.08 -11.35 3.67
N ALA A 93 9.37 -10.53 4.44
CA ALA A 93 9.90 -9.49 5.30
C ALA A 93 9.60 -9.85 6.76
N LYS A 94 10.62 -9.86 7.60
CA LYS A 94 10.49 -10.18 9.04
C LYS A 94 11.14 -9.11 9.90
N GLU A 95 10.43 -8.73 10.97
CA GLU A 95 10.87 -7.84 12.04
C GLU A 95 11.49 -6.52 11.54
N ILE A 96 10.92 -5.94 10.48
CA ILE A 96 11.39 -4.68 9.91
C ILE A 96 10.87 -3.52 10.75
N GLU A 97 11.78 -2.67 11.25
CA GLU A 97 11.42 -1.44 11.95
C GLU A 97 10.98 -0.33 10.97
N VAL A 98 9.72 0.07 11.06
CA VAL A 98 9.10 1.11 10.22
C VAL A 98 8.82 2.35 11.06
N LYS A 99 9.15 3.53 10.51
CA LYS A 99 8.86 4.84 11.10
C LYS A 99 8.33 5.78 10.02
N VAL A 100 7.01 5.90 9.97
CA VAL A 100 6.30 6.86 9.11
C VAL A 100 5.78 7.99 9.98
N ARG A 101 6.29 9.21 9.74
CA ARG A 101 5.92 10.40 10.50
C ARG A 101 4.41 10.58 10.47
N ASN A 102 3.81 10.73 11.66
CA ASN A 102 2.39 10.95 11.87
C ASN A 102 1.46 9.84 11.32
N VAL A 103 1.97 8.62 11.09
CA VAL A 103 1.14 7.51 10.61
C VAL A 103 1.37 6.26 11.47
N TYR A 104 2.60 5.76 11.52
CA TYR A 104 2.90 4.52 12.21
C TYR A 104 4.37 4.44 12.61
N SER A 105 4.64 3.96 13.82
CA SER A 105 5.99 3.60 14.28
C SER A 105 5.95 2.26 14.99
N GLY A 106 6.65 1.25 14.47
CA GLY A 106 6.64 -0.11 15.04
C GLY A 106 7.30 -1.14 14.15
N LEU A 107 7.00 -2.42 14.39
CA LEU A 107 7.47 -3.54 13.57
C LEU A 107 6.51 -3.86 12.43
N PHE A 108 7.09 -4.36 11.34
CA PHE A 108 6.42 -4.81 10.14
C PHE A 108 6.92 -6.20 9.75
N ASP A 109 5.98 -7.13 9.62
CA ASP A 109 6.18 -8.43 8.99
C ASP A 109 5.30 -8.49 7.73
N GLY A 110 5.83 -9.04 6.65
CA GLY A 110 5.13 -9.15 5.38
C GLY A 110 5.44 -10.45 4.67
N ALA A 111 4.42 -11.14 4.18
CA ALA A 111 4.55 -12.24 3.24
C ALA A 111 3.76 -11.88 2.00
N LEU A 112 4.44 -11.37 0.99
CA LEU A 112 3.86 -10.89 -0.26
C LEU A 112 4.16 -11.88 -1.40
N LYS A 113 3.20 -12.02 -2.30
CA LYS A 113 3.34 -12.79 -3.54
C LYS A 113 2.95 -11.90 -4.71
N LEU A 114 3.89 -11.69 -5.61
CA LEU A 114 3.68 -11.07 -6.91
C LEU A 114 3.41 -12.19 -7.92
N SER A 115 2.21 -12.23 -8.47
CA SER A 115 1.77 -13.22 -9.47
C SER A 115 1.38 -12.53 -10.79
N GLY A 116 0.91 -13.31 -11.76
CA GLY A 116 0.55 -12.80 -13.08
C GLY A 116 1.76 -12.70 -14.01
N SER A 117 1.91 -11.57 -14.68
CA SER A 117 3.01 -11.30 -15.61
C SER A 117 3.61 -9.91 -15.38
N LEU A 118 4.75 -9.59 -15.99
CA LEU A 118 5.35 -8.26 -15.89
C LEU A 118 4.51 -7.16 -16.54
N MET A 119 3.67 -7.51 -17.53
CA MET A 119 2.70 -6.58 -18.15
C MET A 119 1.40 -6.45 -17.35
N GLN A 120 1.05 -7.47 -16.57
CA GLN A 120 -0.13 -7.47 -15.72
C GLN A 120 0.20 -8.14 -14.38
N PRO A 121 0.93 -7.44 -13.50
CA PRO A 121 1.30 -7.98 -12.20
C PRO A 121 0.11 -7.92 -11.24
N SER A 122 -0.02 -8.96 -10.42
CA SER A 122 -0.99 -9.00 -9.32
C SER A 122 -0.24 -9.16 -8.00
N VAL A 123 -0.48 -8.25 -7.06
CA VAL A 123 0.14 -8.29 -5.72
C VAL A 123 -0.87 -8.86 -4.73
N GLY A 124 -0.51 -9.95 -4.06
CA GLY A 124 -1.25 -10.51 -2.95
C GLY A 124 -0.37 -10.74 -1.74
N GLY A 125 -0.96 -11.18 -0.63
CA GLY A 125 -0.23 -11.57 0.56
C GLY A 125 -0.80 -10.98 1.84
N ARG A 126 0.01 -11.02 2.89
CA ARG A 126 -0.35 -10.59 4.24
C ARG A 126 0.66 -9.60 4.76
N LEU A 127 0.15 -8.54 5.36
CA LEU A 127 0.93 -7.53 6.07
C LEU A 127 0.51 -7.56 7.53
N LYS A 128 1.49 -7.53 8.44
CA LYS A 128 1.28 -7.49 9.88
C LYS A 128 2.09 -6.35 10.46
N PHE A 129 1.38 -5.44 11.12
CA PHE A 129 1.96 -4.38 11.91
C PHE A 129 1.87 -4.79 13.37
N SER A 130 2.98 -4.75 14.10
CA SER A 130 3.01 -5.18 15.50
C SER A 130 3.97 -4.35 16.34
N ARG A 131 3.76 -4.38 17.66
CA ARG A 131 4.61 -3.69 18.65
C ARG A 131 4.86 -2.21 18.27
N GLY A 132 3.79 -1.49 17.94
CA GLY A 132 3.88 -0.13 17.40
C GLY A 132 2.73 0.79 17.81
N THR A 133 2.86 2.06 17.44
CA THR A 133 1.87 3.11 17.66
C THR A 133 1.39 3.64 16.31
N ALA A 134 0.07 3.61 16.08
CA ALA A 134 -0.57 4.26 14.96
C ALA A 134 -1.07 5.65 15.40
N TYR A 135 -0.81 6.66 14.59
CA TYR A 135 -1.24 8.03 14.84
C TYR A 135 -2.46 8.33 13.97
N LEU A 136 -3.59 8.62 14.62
CA LEU A 136 -4.79 9.08 13.94
C LEU A 136 -4.82 10.60 14.04
N LEU A 137 -4.67 11.28 12.90
CA LEU A 137 -4.94 12.71 12.87
C LEU A 137 -6.45 12.88 12.70
N PRO A 138 -7.10 13.75 13.50
CA PRO A 138 -8.45 14.16 13.21
C PRO A 138 -8.44 14.79 11.82
N GLN A 139 -9.18 14.20 10.89
CA GLN A 139 -9.46 14.88 9.64
C GLN A 139 -10.27 16.11 10.03
N GLN A 140 -9.74 17.30 9.76
CA GLN A 140 -10.60 18.47 9.66
C GLN A 140 -11.65 18.10 8.61
N SER A 141 -12.86 17.82 9.07
CA SER A 141 -13.99 17.71 8.18
C SER A 141 -14.10 19.07 7.52
N ASN A 142 -13.64 19.18 6.29
CA ASN A 142 -14.04 20.27 5.41
C ASN A 142 -15.49 20.02 5.02
N SER A 143 -16.40 19.98 5.99
CA SER A 143 -17.85 20.05 5.82
C SER A 143 -18.25 21.51 5.56
N SER A 144 -17.56 22.15 4.62
CA SER A 144 -17.95 23.41 4.00
C SER A 144 -18.43 23.18 2.56
N HIS A 145 -18.97 22.00 2.28
CA HIS A 145 -19.69 21.68 1.05
C HIS A 145 -20.73 20.58 1.27
N ALA A 146 -21.72 20.83 2.15
CA ALA A 146 -22.91 19.99 2.29
C ALA A 146 -24.12 20.76 2.88
N ILE A 147 -24.31 22.04 2.51
CA ILE A 147 -25.56 22.77 2.77
C ILE A 147 -26.02 23.64 1.57
N ALA A 148 -25.57 23.34 0.34
CA ALA A 148 -25.88 24.18 -0.83
C ALA A 148 -26.62 23.44 -1.96
N GLU A 149 -27.32 22.34 -1.68
CA GLU A 149 -28.10 21.64 -2.71
C GLU A 149 -29.36 20.99 -2.13
N SER A 150 -30.19 21.81 -1.47
CA SER A 150 -31.61 21.49 -1.18
C SER A 150 -32.29 22.75 -0.64
N LEU A 151 -32.43 23.81 -1.44
CA LEU A 151 -33.32 24.96 -1.17
C LEU A 151 -33.43 25.82 -2.43
N GLU A 152 -34.00 25.26 -3.50
CA GLU A 152 -34.70 26.07 -4.50
C GLU A 152 -36.17 25.65 -4.52
N ALA A 153 -36.96 26.31 -3.68
CA ALA A 153 -38.38 26.53 -3.90
C ALA A 153 -38.83 27.69 -3.00
N GLY A 154 -38.85 28.90 -3.57
CA GLY A 154 -39.41 30.09 -2.92
C GLY A 154 -38.40 31.23 -2.81
N GLY A 155 -38.35 32.07 -3.84
CA GLY A 155 -37.62 33.33 -3.79
C GLY A 155 -38.29 34.31 -2.82
N GLU A 156 -37.79 34.36 -1.59
CA GLU A 156 -37.97 35.51 -0.70
C GLU A 156 -36.64 36.29 -0.65
N SER A 157 -36.68 37.54 -1.11
CA SER A 157 -35.52 38.42 -1.20
C SER A 157 -34.91 38.62 0.19
N LYS A 158 -33.57 38.60 0.28
CA LYS A 158 -32.81 38.77 1.54
C LYS A 158 -33.23 39.99 2.37
N GLU A 159 -33.79 41.03 1.73
CA GLU A 159 -34.30 42.24 2.40
C GLU A 159 -35.57 41.98 3.24
N ASP A 160 -36.43 41.04 2.86
CA ASP A 160 -37.66 40.71 3.59
C ASP A 160 -37.36 39.94 4.88
N ILE A 161 -36.34 39.08 4.85
CA ILE A 161 -35.89 38.30 6.02
C ILE A 161 -35.28 39.24 7.07
N VAL A 162 -34.45 40.21 6.63
CA VAL A 162 -33.82 41.18 7.52
C VAL A 162 -34.88 42.13 8.12
N SER A 163 -35.88 42.54 7.33
CA SER A 163 -36.97 43.40 7.79
C SER A 163 -37.88 42.71 8.82
N ARG A 164 -38.19 41.42 8.64
CA ARG A 164 -38.95 40.63 9.64
C ARG A 164 -38.15 40.43 10.93
N ALA A 165 -36.85 40.15 10.83
CA ALA A 165 -36.00 39.98 12.00
C ALA A 165 -35.90 41.27 12.84
N PHE A 166 -35.76 42.43 12.20
CA PHE A 166 -35.73 43.72 12.90
C PHE A 166 -37.07 44.09 13.53
N THR A 167 -38.18 43.76 12.88
CA THR A 167 -39.52 43.99 13.43
C THR A 167 -39.78 43.13 14.68
N ALA A 168 -39.37 41.87 14.65
CA ALA A 168 -39.51 40.96 15.80
C ALA A 168 -38.65 41.39 17.01
N LEU A 169 -37.43 41.87 16.77
CA LEU A 169 -36.54 42.36 17.83
C LEU A 169 -37.07 43.65 18.48
N THR A 170 -37.70 44.51 17.68
CA THR A 170 -38.27 45.78 18.17
C THR A 170 -39.58 45.55 18.93
N ALA A 171 -40.38 44.55 18.53
CA ALA A 171 -41.58 44.13 19.25
C ALA A 171 -41.25 43.46 20.60
N GLY A 172 -40.19 42.64 20.66
CA GLY A 172 -39.76 41.96 21.90
C GLY A 172 -39.19 42.88 22.97
N LYS A 173 -38.70 44.08 22.61
CA LYS A 173 -38.05 45.01 23.55
C LYS A 173 -39.01 45.93 24.32
N ARG A 174 -40.32 45.83 24.09
CA ARG A 174 -41.35 46.59 24.83
C ARG A 174 -42.05 45.81 25.96
N SER A 175 -41.69 44.54 26.20
CA SER A 175 -42.32 43.71 27.25
C SER A 175 -41.41 43.41 28.45
N ALA A 176 -40.44 44.28 28.73
CA ALA A 176 -39.57 44.17 29.91
C ALA A 176 -39.44 45.53 30.62
N THR A 177 -40.57 46.14 30.99
CA THR A 177 -40.68 47.18 32.02
C THR A 177 -42.15 47.45 32.32
N SER A 178 -42.77 46.59 33.14
CA SER A 178 -43.92 46.96 33.98
C SER A 178 -44.24 45.82 34.95
N ALA A 179 -44.35 46.19 36.23
CA ALA A 179 -44.73 45.42 37.42
C ALA A 179 -43.64 44.50 38.01
#